data_AF-A0A819WU48-F1
#
_entry.id   AF-A0A819WU48-F1
#
_cell.length_a   1.000
_cell.length_b   1.000
_cell.length_c   1.000
_cell.angle_alpha   90.00
_cell.angle_beta   90.00
_cell.angle_gamma   90.00
#
_symmetry.space_group_name_H-M   'P 1'
#
loop_
_entity.id
_entity.type
_entity.pdbx_description
1 polymer ?
#
loop_
_entity_poly.entity_id
_entity_poly.type
_entity_poly.pdbx_seq_one_letter_code
_entity_poly.pdbx_strand_id
1 'polypeptide(L)'
;AYTELNDPLVQREMFELQAKNKLVGDEEAQTIDENYCKALEYGLPPTGGWGIGIDRLTMILTNSNNIKEVLLFPAMKPYRDIPNNPTQTNTTNGNMENDGKQNNNLYLEIMQQQQQQQELNNKLSSDQMKFIIEDRVFKAIPGLRVAIIVAKDIKYNENIKLKIKNILQTYWKEGSHGCQTYPNVQSHPQIKVWRDCFQSLGIPPKKYASSIESLLKRAVKQSEARSINPLVDLYSAMSLRYILPFGAFDINDLSKDIPLELRFTKSSDTFMALDENQSNQVQENEVAYTIGSQVLTRFINWKQSKYGLVKEQTTNIIFMSEILSSIPQNILEQMIVELVQLIKDLFNVQCRIHILDASNTSIQY
;
A
#
# COMPACT_ATOMS: atom_id res chain seq x y z
N ALA A 1 -9.07 -0.28 -28.22
CA ALA A 1 -10.16 -1.23 -28.47
C ALA A 1 -10.13 -2.23 -27.34
N TYR A 2 -11.23 -2.41 -26.63
CA TYR A 2 -11.38 -3.51 -25.68
C TYR A 2 -11.54 -4.80 -26.50
N THR A 3 -10.77 -5.84 -26.21
CA THR A 3 -10.99 -7.16 -26.81
C THR A 3 -11.97 -7.89 -25.91
N GLU A 4 -13.22 -8.01 -26.34
CA GLU A 4 -14.24 -8.79 -25.63
C GLU A 4 -13.81 -10.25 -25.50
N LEU A 5 -14.19 -10.87 -24.38
CA LEU A 5 -13.97 -12.28 -24.12
C LEU A 5 -14.84 -13.10 -25.09
N ASN A 6 -14.18 -13.82 -26.01
CA ASN A 6 -14.86 -14.58 -27.07
C ASN A 6 -14.94 -16.08 -26.79
N ASP A 7 -14.51 -16.53 -25.61
CA ASP A 7 -14.63 -17.94 -25.22
C ASP A 7 -16.02 -18.18 -24.61
N PRO A 8 -16.90 -18.97 -25.26
CA PRO A 8 -18.26 -19.20 -24.78
C PRO A 8 -18.31 -19.91 -23.43
N LEU A 9 -17.32 -20.75 -23.10
CA LEU A 9 -17.28 -21.46 -21.82
C LEU A 9 -16.91 -20.50 -20.69
N VAL A 10 -15.87 -19.70 -20.89
CA VAL A 10 -15.44 -18.69 -19.90
C VAL A 10 -16.51 -17.60 -19.73
N GLN A 11 -17.18 -17.20 -20.82
CA GLN A 11 -18.27 -16.22 -20.75
C GLN A 11 -19.47 -16.76 -19.95
N ARG A 12 -19.80 -18.05 -20.10
CA ARG A 12 -20.87 -18.69 -19.32
C ARG A 12 -20.51 -18.77 -17.83
N GLU A 13 -19.28 -19.13 -17.48
CA GLU A 13 -18.79 -19.11 -16.09
C GLU A 13 -18.89 -17.72 -15.45
N MET A 14 -18.59 -16.66 -16.21
CA MET A 14 -18.71 -15.27 -15.75
C MET A 14 -20.17 -14.88 -15.50
N PHE A 15 -21.10 -15.29 -16.36
CA PHE A 15 -22.54 -15.05 -16.14
C PHE A 15 -23.08 -15.83 -14.94
N GLU A 16 -22.62 -17.06 -14.70
CA GLU A 16 -22.99 -17.81 -13.50
C GLU A 16 -22.49 -17.13 -12.22
N LEU A 17 -21.30 -16.54 -12.26
CA LEU A 17 -20.75 -15.77 -11.15
C LEU A 17 -21.55 -14.47 -10.91
N GLN A 18 -21.94 -13.77 -11.96
CA GLN A 18 -22.80 -12.58 -11.88
C GLN A 18 -24.21 -12.93 -11.35
N ALA A 19 -24.80 -14.05 -11.80
CA ALA A 19 -26.08 -14.53 -11.31
C ALA A 19 -26.03 -14.94 -9.82
N LYS A 20 -24.90 -15.48 -9.35
CA LYS A 20 -24.66 -15.73 -7.91
C LYS A 20 -24.58 -14.42 -7.12
N ASN A 21 -23.97 -13.37 -7.68
CA ASN A 21 -23.90 -12.05 -7.04
C ASN A 21 -25.27 -11.37 -6.96
N LYS A 22 -26.16 -11.59 -7.95
CA LYS A 22 -27.56 -11.16 -7.90
C LYS A 22 -28.31 -11.69 -6.67
N LEU A 23 -28.07 -12.96 -6.30
CA LEU A 23 -28.68 -13.58 -5.12
C LEU A 23 -28.18 -12.98 -3.80
N VAL A 24 -27.06 -12.26 -3.83
CA VAL A 24 -26.47 -11.56 -2.67
C VAL A 24 -26.95 -10.10 -2.57
N GLY A 25 -27.84 -9.65 -3.48
CA GLY A 25 -28.53 -8.36 -3.38
C GLY A 25 -28.09 -7.30 -4.39
N ASP A 26 -27.40 -7.69 -5.47
CA ASP A 26 -27.06 -6.79 -6.58
C ASP A 26 -28.23 -6.68 -7.59
N GLU A 27 -28.96 -5.56 -7.56
CA GLU A 27 -30.14 -5.31 -8.41
C GLU A 27 -29.77 -5.03 -9.89
N GLU A 28 -28.52 -4.64 -10.18
CA GLU A 28 -28.05 -4.36 -11.55
C GLU A 28 -27.52 -5.62 -12.26
N ALA A 29 -27.37 -6.73 -11.53
CA ALA A 29 -26.88 -7.99 -12.06
C ALA A 29 -27.83 -8.57 -13.13
N GLN A 30 -27.29 -8.72 -14.34
CA GLN A 30 -27.96 -9.30 -15.48
C GLN A 30 -28.11 -10.82 -15.27
N THR A 31 -29.22 -11.40 -15.77
CA THR A 31 -29.40 -12.85 -15.77
C THR A 31 -28.55 -13.50 -16.87
N ILE A 32 -28.28 -14.80 -16.74
CA ILE A 32 -27.52 -15.55 -17.74
C ILE A 32 -28.21 -15.44 -19.11
N ASP A 33 -27.51 -14.89 -20.11
CA ASP A 33 -27.98 -14.83 -21.49
C ASP A 33 -27.46 -16.04 -22.27
N GLU A 34 -28.23 -17.13 -22.22
CA GLU A 34 -27.91 -18.36 -22.94
C GLU A 34 -27.94 -18.19 -24.47
N ASN A 35 -28.70 -17.22 -25.00
CA ASN A 35 -28.73 -16.98 -26.44
C ASN A 35 -27.42 -16.33 -26.90
N TYR A 36 -26.85 -15.44 -26.10
CA TYR A 36 -25.54 -14.84 -26.35
C TYR A 36 -24.41 -15.89 -26.28
N CYS A 37 -24.38 -16.72 -25.23
CA CYS A 37 -23.40 -17.81 -25.13
C CYS A 37 -23.51 -18.80 -26.28
N LYS A 38 -24.75 -19.15 -26.69
CA LYS A 38 -24.99 -20.01 -27.84
C LYS A 38 -24.58 -19.37 -29.16
N ALA A 39 -24.75 -18.06 -29.32
CA ALA A 39 -24.24 -17.35 -30.49
C ALA A 39 -22.70 -17.35 -30.56
N LEU A 40 -22.02 -17.24 -29.41
CA LEU A 40 -20.56 -17.38 -29.32
C LEU A 40 -20.11 -18.80 -29.71
N GLU A 41 -20.82 -19.85 -29.29
CA GLU A 41 -20.54 -21.25 -29.68
C GLU A 41 -20.65 -21.50 -31.19
N TYR A 42 -21.56 -20.80 -31.88
CA TYR A 42 -21.71 -20.88 -33.34
C TYR A 42 -20.76 -19.96 -34.12
N GLY A 43 -19.83 -19.28 -33.44
CA GLY A 43 -18.83 -18.42 -34.09
C GLY A 43 -19.35 -17.02 -34.40
N LEU A 44 -19.88 -16.32 -33.39
CA LEU A 44 -20.20 -14.89 -33.48
C LEU A 44 -19.01 -14.15 -34.13
N PRO A 45 -19.22 -13.42 -35.25
CA PRO A 45 -18.14 -12.65 -35.85
C PRO A 45 -17.62 -11.62 -34.84
N PRO A 46 -16.32 -11.27 -34.86
CA PRO A 46 -15.73 -10.38 -33.87
C PRO A 46 -16.54 -9.07 -33.77
N THR A 47 -17.22 -8.88 -32.64
CA THR A 47 -17.93 -7.66 -32.31
C THR A 47 -16.95 -6.68 -31.69
N GLY A 48 -17.00 -5.43 -32.16
CA GLY A 48 -16.20 -4.34 -31.62
C GLY A 48 -17.13 -3.28 -31.05
N GLY A 49 -17.12 -3.10 -29.73
CA GLY A 49 -17.74 -1.95 -29.09
C GLY A 49 -16.84 -0.72 -29.23
N TRP A 50 -17.41 0.41 -29.68
CA TRP A 50 -16.74 1.70 -29.59
C TRP A 50 -17.47 2.61 -28.60
N GLY A 51 -16.89 2.76 -27.41
CA GLY A 51 -17.35 3.73 -26.42
C GLY A 51 -16.78 5.12 -26.72
N ILE A 52 -17.44 5.89 -27.59
CA ILE A 52 -17.14 7.32 -27.71
C ILE A 52 -17.78 8.07 -26.55
N GLY A 53 -16.96 8.69 -25.70
CA GLY A 53 -17.47 9.58 -24.65
C GLY A 53 -18.21 10.77 -25.25
N ILE A 54 -19.27 11.24 -24.60
CA ILE A 54 -20.10 12.35 -25.10
C ILE A 54 -19.25 13.59 -25.39
N ASP A 55 -18.26 13.90 -24.56
CA ASP A 55 -17.35 15.04 -24.78
C ASP A 55 -16.55 14.89 -26.07
N ARG A 56 -16.09 13.67 -26.39
CA ARG A 56 -15.34 13.40 -27.62
C ARG A 56 -16.25 13.44 -28.85
N LEU A 57 -17.49 13.01 -28.73
CA LEU A 57 -18.50 13.18 -29.77
C LEU A 57 -18.78 14.67 -30.00
N THR A 58 -18.95 15.44 -28.94
CA THR A 58 -19.16 16.89 -29.01
C THR A 58 -17.96 17.60 -29.65
N MET A 59 -16.71 17.28 -29.26
CA MET A 59 -15.50 17.84 -29.89
C MET A 59 -15.49 17.67 -31.41
N ILE A 60 -15.90 16.49 -31.91
CA ILE A 60 -15.96 16.21 -33.34
C ILE A 60 -17.05 17.06 -34.01
N LEU A 61 -18.24 17.11 -33.40
CA LEU A 61 -19.39 17.88 -33.93
C LEU A 61 -19.14 19.40 -33.93
N THR A 62 -18.34 19.90 -32.98
CA THR A 62 -18.02 21.32 -32.84
C THR A 62 -16.67 21.71 -33.44
N ASN A 63 -15.96 20.76 -34.05
CA ASN A 63 -14.60 20.91 -34.57
C ASN A 63 -13.63 21.55 -33.55
N SER A 64 -13.77 21.16 -32.28
CA SER A 64 -12.98 21.70 -31.17
C SER A 64 -11.77 20.81 -30.90
N ASN A 65 -10.56 21.40 -30.96
CA ASN A 65 -9.31 20.67 -30.79
C ASN A 65 -8.95 20.42 -29.32
N ASN A 66 -9.67 21.04 -28.38
CA ASN A 66 -9.42 20.93 -26.95
C ASN A 66 -10.69 20.50 -26.20
N ILE A 67 -10.59 19.41 -25.43
CA ILE A 67 -11.73 18.87 -24.67
C ILE A 67 -12.28 19.85 -23.63
N LYS A 68 -11.44 20.79 -23.16
CA LYS A 68 -11.86 21.85 -22.23
C LYS A 68 -12.91 22.81 -22.81
N GLU A 69 -13.01 22.90 -24.13
CA GLU A 69 -13.96 23.78 -24.82
C GLU A 69 -15.37 23.19 -24.87
N VAL A 70 -15.51 21.88 -24.66
CA VAL A 70 -16.79 21.16 -24.72
C VAL A 70 -17.21 20.55 -23.37
N LEU A 71 -16.32 20.57 -22.38
CA LEU A 71 -16.61 20.15 -21.01
C LEU A 71 -17.58 21.15 -20.37
N LEU A 72 -18.80 20.70 -20.11
CA LEU A 72 -19.88 21.54 -19.57
C LEU A 72 -19.55 22.11 -18.17
N PHE A 73 -18.59 21.50 -17.45
CA PHE A 73 -18.12 21.93 -16.13
C PHE A 73 -16.60 21.69 -15.93
N PRO A 74 -15.73 22.62 -16.36
CA PRO A 74 -14.30 22.52 -16.09
C PRO A 74 -14.04 22.70 -14.58
N ALA A 75 -13.22 21.83 -13.99
CA ALA A 75 -12.86 21.92 -12.57
C ALA A 75 -12.14 23.25 -12.27
N MET A 76 -12.86 24.19 -11.66
CA MET A 76 -12.33 25.47 -11.20
C MET A 76 -11.63 25.30 -9.86
N LYS A 77 -10.51 26.02 -9.65
CA LYS A 77 -9.85 26.07 -8.32
C LYS A 77 -10.81 26.74 -7.32
N PRO A 78 -11.07 26.15 -6.14
CA PRO A 78 -11.99 26.73 -5.17
C PRO A 78 -11.42 28.03 -4.58
N TYR A 79 -12.29 29.05 -4.47
CA TYR A 79 -12.02 30.29 -3.76
C TYR A 79 -12.38 30.10 -2.27
N ARG A 80 -11.55 30.59 -1.34
CA ARG A 80 -11.80 30.51 0.10
C ARG A 80 -12.63 31.71 0.57
N ASP A 81 -13.71 31.43 1.30
CA ASP A 81 -14.05 32.01 2.62
C ASP A 81 -15.37 31.38 3.16
N ILE A 82 -15.48 31.26 4.50
CA ILE A 82 -16.45 30.50 5.32
C ILE A 82 -17.49 31.49 5.95
N PRO A 83 -18.71 31.16 6.49
CA PRO A 83 -19.67 30.03 6.37
C PRO A 83 -21.17 30.45 6.11
N ASN A 84 -22.01 29.52 5.63
CA ASN A 84 -23.27 29.09 6.28
C ASN A 84 -24.01 28.03 5.43
N ASN A 85 -24.38 26.92 6.09
CA ASN A 85 -25.14 25.77 5.56
C ASN A 85 -26.65 26.12 5.42
N PRO A 86 -27.56 25.26 4.89
CA PRO A 86 -27.42 24.09 4.02
C PRO A 86 -28.39 24.12 2.81
N THR A 87 -28.04 23.51 1.66
CA THR A 87 -29.07 22.87 0.83
C THR A 87 -28.47 21.77 -0.07
N GLN A 88 -29.02 20.56 0.08
CA GLN A 88 -28.79 19.39 -0.76
C GLN A 88 -29.43 19.60 -2.15
N THR A 89 -28.81 19.07 -3.20
CA THR A 89 -29.52 18.34 -4.28
C THR A 89 -28.60 17.33 -4.96
N ASN A 90 -29.15 16.13 -5.13
CA ASN A 90 -28.57 14.88 -5.64
C ASN A 90 -28.55 14.85 -7.18
N THR A 91 -27.60 14.13 -7.80
CA THR A 91 -27.85 12.83 -8.50
C THR A 91 -26.61 12.18 -9.14
N THR A 92 -26.40 10.90 -8.73
CA THR A 92 -25.97 9.67 -9.45
C THR A 92 -24.63 9.56 -10.20
N ASN A 93 -23.66 8.91 -9.52
CA ASN A 93 -22.55 8.10 -10.09
C ASN A 93 -22.33 6.86 -9.17
N GLY A 94 -23.12 5.79 -9.33
CA GLY A 94 -22.79 4.45 -8.79
C GLY A 94 -21.96 3.74 -9.86
N ASN A 95 -20.78 3.16 -9.67
CA ASN A 95 -20.36 2.25 -8.61
C ASN A 95 -18.84 2.34 -8.33
N MET A 96 -18.19 3.49 -8.58
CA MET A 96 -16.80 3.75 -8.14
C MET A 96 -16.71 4.75 -6.98
N GLU A 97 -17.79 5.47 -6.67
CA GLU A 97 -17.82 6.35 -5.50
C GLU A 97 -18.08 5.58 -4.18
N ASN A 98 -18.72 4.41 -4.21
CA ASN A 98 -19.08 3.70 -2.98
C ASN A 98 -17.86 3.07 -2.29
N ASP A 99 -16.96 2.39 -3.01
CA ASP A 99 -15.75 1.82 -2.40
C ASP A 99 -14.77 2.91 -1.92
N GLY A 100 -14.66 4.02 -2.65
CA GLY A 100 -13.83 5.16 -2.25
C GLY A 100 -14.39 5.92 -1.04
N LYS A 101 -15.71 6.16 -0.99
CA LYS A 101 -16.37 6.82 0.14
C LYS A 101 -16.41 5.92 1.37
N GLN A 102 -16.66 4.63 1.21
CA GLN A 102 -16.72 3.68 2.32
C GLN A 102 -15.32 3.45 2.94
N ASN A 103 -14.28 3.33 2.12
CA ASN A 103 -12.89 3.25 2.63
C ASN A 103 -12.43 4.55 3.28
N ASN A 104 -12.80 5.72 2.73
CA ASN A 104 -12.49 7.01 3.35
C ASN A 104 -13.22 7.18 4.70
N ASN A 105 -14.50 6.80 4.77
CA ASN A 105 -15.25 6.84 6.03
C ASN A 105 -14.63 5.90 7.06
N LEU A 106 -14.29 4.66 6.67
CA LEU A 106 -13.66 3.69 7.57
C LEU A 106 -12.28 4.15 8.03
N TYR A 107 -11.47 4.74 7.14
CA TYR A 107 -10.20 5.34 7.53
C TYR A 107 -10.39 6.45 8.57
N LEU A 108 -11.32 7.38 8.33
CA LEU A 108 -11.63 8.45 9.26
C LEU A 108 -12.15 7.92 10.61
N GLU A 109 -13.01 6.90 10.59
CA GLU A 109 -13.51 6.23 11.79
C GLU A 109 -12.38 5.58 12.60
N ILE A 110 -11.48 4.85 11.92
CA ILE A 110 -10.31 4.25 12.56
C ILE A 110 -9.44 5.33 13.21
N MET A 111 -9.14 6.42 12.49
CA MET A 111 -8.31 7.51 13.02
C MET A 111 -8.98 8.24 14.19
N GLN A 112 -10.31 8.46 14.14
CA GLN A 112 -11.06 9.07 15.25
C GLN A 112 -11.08 8.20 16.49
N GLN A 113 -11.31 6.89 16.34
CA GLN A 113 -11.28 5.93 17.45
C GLN A 113 -9.89 5.90 18.13
N GLN A 114 -8.83 6.02 17.34
CA GLN A 114 -7.48 6.08 17.87
C GLN A 114 -7.17 7.36 18.61
N GLN A 115 -7.61 8.51 18.10
CA GLN A 115 -7.41 9.79 18.78
C GLN A 115 -8.06 9.78 20.17
N GLN A 116 -9.28 9.24 20.28
CA GLN A 116 -9.99 9.07 21.57
C GLN A 116 -9.25 8.11 22.51
N GLN A 117 -8.72 7.00 22.01
CA GLN A 117 -7.92 6.06 22.83
C GLN A 117 -6.58 6.66 23.26
N GLN A 118 -5.94 7.47 22.43
CA GLN A 118 -4.65 8.08 22.73
C GLN A 118 -4.77 9.15 23.82
N GLU A 119 -5.84 9.95 23.82
CA GLU A 119 -6.15 10.90 24.90
C GLU A 119 -6.41 10.19 26.24
N LEU A 120 -7.01 9.00 26.21
CA LEU A 120 -7.23 8.18 27.41
C LEU A 120 -5.92 7.57 27.93
N ASN A 121 -5.06 7.08 27.03
CA ASN A 121 -3.80 6.42 27.38
C ASN A 121 -2.69 7.39 27.80
N ASN A 122 -2.66 8.62 27.29
CA ASN A 122 -1.67 9.63 27.70
C ASN A 122 -1.79 10.06 29.18
N LYS A 123 -2.89 9.69 29.86
CA LYS A 123 -3.06 9.89 31.30
C LYS A 123 -2.46 8.77 32.16
N LEU A 124 -2.01 7.66 31.57
CA LEU A 124 -1.50 6.49 32.28
C LEU A 124 -0.22 5.95 31.62
N SER A 125 0.93 6.18 32.30
CA SER A 125 2.25 5.54 32.13
C SER A 125 3.37 6.35 31.48
N SER A 126 4.52 6.36 32.16
CA SER A 126 5.81 6.93 31.74
C SER A 126 6.72 5.95 30.97
N ASP A 127 6.32 4.69 30.82
CA ASP A 127 7.13 3.61 30.20
C ASP A 127 6.71 3.32 28.75
N GLN A 128 6.82 4.30 27.86
CA GLN A 128 6.48 4.13 26.44
C GLN A 128 7.70 4.23 25.54
N MET A 129 7.86 3.24 24.65
CA MET A 129 8.88 3.25 23.61
C MET A 129 8.63 4.43 22.67
N LYS A 130 9.71 4.93 22.05
CA LYS A 130 9.66 6.12 21.17
C LYS A 130 10.10 5.76 19.76
N PHE A 131 9.38 6.30 18.78
CA PHE A 131 9.81 6.33 17.39
C PHE A 131 10.07 7.79 17.00
N ILE A 132 11.22 8.07 16.40
CA ILE A 132 11.63 9.44 16.05
C ILE A 132 12.13 9.47 14.61
N ILE A 133 11.73 10.48 13.85
CA ILE A 133 12.31 10.79 12.55
C ILE A 133 13.08 12.10 12.67
N GLU A 134 14.38 12.07 12.35
CA GLU A 134 15.21 13.27 12.38
C GLU A 134 14.71 14.31 11.35
N ASP A 135 14.58 15.58 11.75
CA ASP A 135 14.12 16.67 10.88
C ASP A 135 14.87 16.74 9.53
N ARG A 136 16.16 16.42 9.54
CA ARG A 136 17.00 16.39 8.33
C ARG A 136 16.50 15.37 7.31
N VAL A 137 15.86 14.28 7.73
CA VAL A 137 15.27 13.29 6.83
C VAL A 137 14.13 13.91 6.00
N PHE A 138 13.25 14.69 6.63
CA PHE A 138 12.18 15.39 5.91
C PHE A 138 12.72 16.47 4.96
N LYS A 139 13.85 17.11 5.31
CA LYS A 139 14.55 18.03 4.40
C LYS A 139 15.14 17.30 3.20
N ALA A 140 15.67 16.09 3.40
CA ALA A 140 16.24 15.27 2.33
C ALA A 140 15.19 14.58 1.46
N ILE A 141 14.01 14.27 2.02
CA ILE A 141 12.89 13.63 1.34
C ILE A 141 11.61 14.47 1.57
N PRO A 142 11.43 15.58 0.82
CA PRO A 142 10.29 16.47 1.04
C PRO A 142 8.94 15.78 0.85
N GLY A 143 8.07 15.92 1.85
CA GLY A 143 6.73 15.33 1.89
C GLY A 143 6.72 13.82 2.12
N LEU A 144 7.81 13.25 2.65
CA LEU A 144 7.83 11.91 3.20
C LEU A 144 6.77 11.79 4.31
N ARG A 145 5.96 10.74 4.21
CA ARG A 145 5.11 10.25 5.28
C ARG A 145 5.57 8.85 5.66
N VAL A 146 5.60 8.53 6.94
CA VAL A 146 5.89 7.18 7.43
C VAL A 146 4.67 6.67 8.18
N ALA A 147 4.02 5.65 7.63
CA ALA A 147 2.93 4.96 8.28
C ALA A 147 3.51 3.95 9.26
N ILE A 148 3.05 3.98 10.51
CA ILE A 148 3.47 3.10 11.58
C ILE A 148 2.22 2.41 12.13
N ILE A 149 2.18 1.08 12.05
CA ILE A 149 1.07 0.27 12.57
C ILE A 149 1.63 -0.68 13.62
N VAL A 150 1.26 -0.46 14.87
CA VAL A 150 1.72 -1.24 16.03
C VAL A 150 0.65 -2.24 16.41
N ALA A 151 1.01 -3.51 16.41
CA ALA A 151 0.16 -4.62 16.83
C ALA A 151 0.87 -5.42 17.93
N LYS A 152 0.18 -5.65 19.04
CA LYS A 152 0.71 -6.32 20.24
C LYS A 152 -0.06 -7.61 20.52
N ASP A 153 0.55 -8.56 21.21
CA ASP A 153 -0.08 -9.84 21.57
C ASP A 153 -0.55 -10.70 20.38
N ILE A 154 0.11 -10.58 19.23
CA ILE A 154 -0.15 -11.42 18.06
C ILE A 154 0.12 -12.88 18.39
N LYS A 155 -0.85 -13.73 18.07
CA LYS A 155 -0.75 -15.18 18.14
C LYS A 155 -1.35 -15.77 16.87
N TYR A 156 -0.73 -16.81 16.33
CA TYR A 156 -1.24 -17.50 15.16
C TYR A 156 -1.01 -19.00 15.24
N ASN A 157 -1.89 -19.74 14.57
CA ASN A 157 -1.83 -21.18 14.41
C ASN A 157 -1.63 -21.54 12.93
N GLU A 158 -1.50 -22.83 12.62
CA GLU A 158 -1.28 -23.31 11.25
C GLU A 158 -2.36 -22.86 10.24
N ASN A 159 -3.62 -22.71 10.68
CA ASN A 159 -4.68 -22.18 9.81
C ASN A 159 -4.41 -20.72 9.42
N ILE A 160 -4.02 -19.88 10.39
CA ILE A 160 -3.65 -18.48 10.11
C ILE A 160 -2.41 -18.41 9.22
N LYS A 161 -1.40 -19.27 9.45
CA LYS A 161 -0.23 -19.37 8.56
C LYS A 161 -0.65 -19.66 7.12
N LEU A 162 -1.56 -20.61 6.92
CA LEU A 162 -2.06 -20.98 5.60
C LEU A 162 -2.83 -19.84 4.93
N LYS A 163 -3.71 -19.15 5.68
CA LYS A 163 -4.42 -17.97 5.17
C LYS A 163 -3.47 -16.88 4.69
N ILE A 164 -2.45 -16.55 5.48
CA ILE A 164 -1.46 -15.54 5.11
C ILE A 164 -0.63 -15.99 3.90
N LYS A 165 -0.23 -17.27 3.85
CA LYS A 165 0.45 -17.83 2.69
C LYS A 165 -0.39 -17.66 1.43
N ASN A 166 -1.70 -17.92 1.49
CA ASN A 166 -2.60 -17.73 0.37
C ASN A 166 -2.70 -16.26 -0.05
N ILE A 167 -2.82 -15.32 0.91
CA ILE A 167 -2.81 -13.87 0.64
C ILE A 167 -1.51 -13.48 -0.09
N LEU A 168 -0.36 -13.95 0.39
CA LEU A 168 0.92 -13.71 -0.26
C LEU A 168 0.94 -14.27 -1.69
N GLN A 169 0.47 -15.50 -1.93
CA GLN A 169 0.45 -16.06 -3.28
C GLN A 169 -0.47 -15.27 -4.24
N THR A 170 -1.61 -14.81 -3.75
CA THR A 170 -2.53 -13.97 -4.53
C THR A 170 -1.86 -12.67 -4.95
N TYR A 171 -1.34 -11.89 -3.97
CA TYR A 171 -0.72 -10.61 -4.26
C TYR A 171 0.64 -10.74 -4.99
N TRP A 172 1.30 -11.89 -4.88
CA TRP A 172 2.47 -12.25 -5.69
C TRP A 172 2.13 -12.34 -7.18
N LYS A 173 1.04 -13.05 -7.51
CA LYS A 173 0.56 -13.18 -8.89
C LYS A 173 0.06 -11.85 -9.44
N GLU A 174 -0.74 -11.12 -8.67
CA GLU A 174 -1.27 -9.80 -9.05
C GLU A 174 -0.13 -8.80 -9.30
N GLY A 175 0.82 -8.65 -8.36
CA GLY A 175 1.95 -7.74 -8.51
C GLY A 175 2.88 -8.12 -9.66
N SER A 176 3.10 -9.43 -9.88
CA SER A 176 3.86 -9.94 -11.03
C SER A 176 3.18 -9.60 -12.36
N HIS A 177 1.88 -9.88 -12.49
CA HIS A 177 1.12 -9.61 -13.69
C HIS A 177 0.99 -8.10 -13.97
N GLY A 178 0.74 -7.28 -12.95
CA GLY A 178 0.69 -5.83 -13.07
C GLY A 178 1.97 -5.23 -13.65
N CYS A 179 3.13 -5.82 -13.33
CA CYS A 179 4.42 -5.41 -13.88
C CYS A 179 4.64 -5.79 -15.35
N GLN A 180 3.92 -6.79 -15.89
CA GLN A 180 4.09 -7.23 -17.29
C GLN A 180 3.62 -6.18 -18.31
N THR A 181 2.80 -5.22 -17.87
CA THR A 181 2.37 -4.07 -18.69
C THR A 181 3.50 -3.06 -18.97
N TYR A 182 4.64 -3.21 -18.28
CA TYR A 182 5.81 -2.35 -18.42
C TYR A 182 6.99 -3.12 -19.02
N PRO A 183 7.91 -2.46 -19.76
CA PRO A 183 9.10 -3.11 -20.31
C PRO A 183 9.98 -3.82 -19.27
N ASN A 184 9.99 -3.32 -18.03
CA ASN A 184 10.65 -3.93 -16.88
C ASN A 184 10.12 -3.33 -15.56
N VAL A 185 10.41 -3.99 -14.43
CA VAL A 185 10.00 -3.54 -13.09
C VAL A 185 10.45 -2.10 -12.79
N GLN A 186 11.64 -1.70 -13.23
CA GLN A 186 12.22 -0.38 -12.97
C GLN A 186 11.47 0.75 -13.68
N SER A 187 10.75 0.43 -14.76
CA SER A 187 9.92 1.38 -15.49
C SER A 187 8.52 1.57 -14.91
N HIS A 188 8.13 0.76 -13.91
CA HIS A 188 6.86 0.94 -13.20
C HIS A 188 6.83 2.32 -12.51
N PRO A 189 5.75 3.13 -12.63
CA PRO A 189 5.70 4.49 -12.11
C PRO A 189 6.04 4.60 -10.62
N GLN A 190 5.45 3.75 -9.78
CA GLN A 190 5.74 3.75 -8.34
C GLN A 190 7.17 3.30 -8.00
N ILE A 191 7.80 2.48 -8.85
CA ILE A 191 9.21 2.09 -8.67
C ILE A 191 10.14 3.21 -9.11
N LYS A 192 9.82 3.89 -10.22
CA LYS A 192 10.59 5.03 -10.69
C LYS A 192 10.70 6.13 -9.64
N VAL A 193 9.60 6.43 -8.93
CA VAL A 193 9.60 7.41 -7.84
C VAL A 193 10.61 7.03 -6.74
N TRP A 194 10.71 5.74 -6.38
CA TRP A 194 11.70 5.26 -5.42
C TRP A 194 13.14 5.33 -5.94
N ARG A 195 13.35 5.05 -7.23
CA ARG A 195 14.67 5.15 -7.87
C ARG A 195 15.14 6.61 -7.92
N ASP A 196 14.23 7.53 -8.22
CA ASP A 196 14.49 8.97 -8.22
C ASP A 196 14.82 9.47 -6.80
N CYS A 197 14.11 8.99 -5.78
CA CYS A 197 14.41 9.25 -4.36
C CYS A 197 15.78 8.71 -3.93
N PHE A 198 16.12 7.47 -4.30
CA PHE A 198 17.45 6.92 -4.01
C PHE A 198 18.54 7.76 -4.67
N GLN A 199 18.33 8.17 -5.92
CA GLN A 199 19.26 9.04 -6.64
C GLN A 199 19.43 10.40 -5.96
N SER A 200 18.37 11.03 -5.44
CA SER A 200 18.46 12.31 -4.72
C SER A 200 19.15 12.20 -3.37
N LEU A 201 19.11 11.02 -2.74
CA LEU A 201 19.86 10.70 -1.52
C LEU A 201 21.32 10.29 -1.79
N GLY A 202 21.78 10.34 -3.04
CA GLY A 202 23.13 9.92 -3.42
C GLY A 202 23.33 8.40 -3.45
N ILE A 203 22.25 7.62 -3.41
CA ILE A 203 22.27 6.15 -3.45
C ILE A 203 22.15 5.71 -4.93
N PRO A 204 23.16 5.06 -5.52
CA PRO A 204 23.09 4.68 -6.94
C PRO A 204 21.99 3.63 -7.20
N PRO A 205 20.89 3.96 -7.92
CA PRO A 205 19.74 3.07 -8.08
C PRO A 205 20.02 1.88 -9.02
N LYS A 206 21.19 1.86 -9.67
CA LYS A 206 21.67 0.68 -10.43
C LYS A 206 22.30 -0.37 -9.52
N LYS A 207 22.83 0.04 -8.36
CA LYS A 207 23.51 -0.84 -7.39
C LYS A 207 22.59 -1.23 -6.25
N TYR A 208 21.71 -0.32 -5.83
CA TYR A 208 20.79 -0.50 -4.73
C TYR A 208 19.36 -0.33 -5.23
N ALA A 209 18.48 -1.24 -4.84
CA ALA A 209 17.06 -1.23 -5.19
C ALA A 209 16.25 -1.16 -3.90
N SER A 210 15.14 -0.43 -3.90
CA SER A 210 14.22 -0.44 -2.75
C SER A 210 13.70 -1.86 -2.48
N SER A 211 13.19 -2.10 -1.27
CA SER A 211 12.61 -3.38 -0.89
C SER A 211 11.54 -3.85 -1.87
N ILE A 212 10.62 -2.95 -2.25
CA ILE A 212 9.55 -3.24 -3.21
C ILE A 212 10.08 -3.51 -4.64
N GLU A 213 11.09 -2.77 -5.12
CA GLU A 213 11.71 -3.06 -6.42
C GLU A 213 12.33 -4.47 -6.42
N SER A 214 13.00 -4.84 -5.33
CA SER A 214 13.61 -6.16 -5.17
C SER A 214 12.56 -7.26 -5.09
N LEU A 215 11.46 -7.01 -4.37
CA LEU A 215 10.35 -7.96 -4.22
C LEU A 215 9.64 -8.22 -5.55
N LEU A 216 9.28 -7.16 -6.30
CA LEU A 216 8.66 -7.30 -7.63
C LEU A 216 9.59 -7.98 -8.64
N LYS A 217 10.89 -7.68 -8.63
CA LYS A 217 11.86 -8.39 -9.47
C LYS A 217 11.88 -9.89 -9.21
N ARG A 218 11.66 -10.32 -7.96
CA ARG A 218 11.50 -11.75 -7.63
C ARG A 218 10.16 -12.28 -8.12
N ALA A 219 9.07 -11.54 -7.89
CA ALA A 219 7.73 -11.94 -8.31
C ALA A 219 7.56 -12.12 -9.82
N VAL A 220 8.22 -11.28 -10.63
CA VAL A 220 8.22 -11.42 -12.09
C VAL A 220 9.03 -12.65 -12.55
N LYS A 221 10.06 -13.05 -11.81
CA LYS A 221 10.95 -14.16 -12.18
C LYS A 221 10.48 -15.52 -11.66
N GLN A 222 9.74 -15.54 -10.56
CA GLN A 222 9.35 -16.74 -9.84
C GLN A 222 7.83 -16.86 -9.87
N SER A 223 7.32 -18.03 -10.29
CA SER A 223 5.88 -18.28 -10.38
C SER A 223 5.18 -18.31 -9.01
N GLU A 224 5.91 -18.65 -7.96
CA GLU A 224 5.38 -18.79 -6.60
C GLU A 224 6.24 -18.04 -5.58
N ALA A 225 5.57 -17.46 -4.59
CA ALA A 225 6.25 -16.81 -3.47
C ALA A 225 6.89 -17.85 -2.55
N ARG A 226 8.15 -17.60 -2.15
CA ARG A 226 8.76 -18.33 -1.04
C ARG A 226 8.27 -17.73 0.28
N SER A 227 7.59 -18.55 1.08
CA SER A 227 7.19 -18.20 2.45
C SER A 227 8.42 -18.14 3.37
N ILE A 228 8.47 -17.13 4.23
CA ILE A 228 9.54 -16.92 5.22
C ILE A 228 8.99 -17.18 6.62
N ASN A 229 8.03 -16.36 7.04
CA ASN A 229 7.22 -16.55 8.24
C ASN A 229 5.94 -15.73 8.07
N PRO A 230 4.86 -16.00 8.83
CA PRO A 230 3.57 -15.39 8.59
C PRO A 230 3.57 -13.86 8.63
N LEU A 231 4.30 -13.23 9.55
CA LEU A 231 4.33 -11.77 9.65
C LEU A 231 5.13 -11.13 8.52
N VAL A 232 6.23 -11.78 8.10
CA VAL A 232 7.01 -11.37 6.92
C VAL A 232 6.21 -11.51 5.64
N ASP A 233 5.48 -12.62 5.51
CA ASP A 233 4.64 -12.91 4.36
C ASP A 233 3.49 -11.90 4.25
N LEU A 234 2.88 -11.53 5.38
CA LEU A 234 1.79 -10.54 5.42
C LEU A 234 2.25 -9.18 4.92
N TYR A 235 3.33 -8.60 5.47
CA TYR A 235 3.79 -7.29 4.99
C TYR A 235 4.33 -7.35 3.57
N SER A 236 4.92 -8.48 3.14
CA SER A 236 5.38 -8.66 1.76
C SER A 236 4.20 -8.68 0.79
N ALA A 237 3.09 -9.31 1.18
CA ALA A 237 1.86 -9.30 0.41
C ALA A 237 1.32 -7.86 0.26
N MET A 238 1.25 -7.10 1.37
CA MET A 238 0.83 -5.69 1.33
C MET A 238 1.75 -4.83 0.47
N SER A 239 3.06 -5.07 0.54
CA SER A 239 4.07 -4.42 -0.29
C SER A 239 3.76 -4.61 -1.78
N LEU A 240 3.43 -5.84 -2.19
CA LEU A 240 3.09 -6.18 -3.57
C LEU A 240 1.78 -5.56 -4.04
N ARG A 241 0.73 -5.61 -3.19
CA ARG A 241 -0.60 -5.08 -3.52
C ARG A 241 -0.58 -3.57 -3.80
N TYR A 242 0.10 -2.81 -2.96
CA TYR A 242 0.12 -1.34 -3.07
C TYR A 242 1.36 -0.79 -3.78
N ILE A 243 2.32 -1.67 -4.11
CA ILE A 243 3.63 -1.31 -4.70
C ILE A 243 4.31 -0.23 -3.83
N LEU A 244 4.39 -0.53 -2.53
CA LEU A 244 5.02 0.29 -1.50
C LEU A 244 6.11 -0.48 -0.78
N PRO A 245 7.20 0.16 -0.33
CA PRO A 245 8.11 -0.50 0.58
C PRO A 245 7.37 -0.79 1.88
N PHE A 246 7.57 -2.00 2.38
CA PHE A 246 7.01 -2.42 3.65
C PHE A 246 8.10 -3.14 4.45
N GLY A 247 8.22 -2.75 5.71
CA GLY A 247 9.13 -3.36 6.67
C GLY A 247 8.43 -3.59 7.99
N ALA A 248 9.11 -4.32 8.88
CA ALA A 248 8.67 -4.46 10.24
C ALA A 248 9.84 -4.75 11.18
N PHE A 249 9.67 -4.42 12.46
CA PHE A 249 10.59 -4.83 13.52
C PHE A 249 9.84 -5.59 14.62
N ASP A 250 10.52 -6.58 15.20
CA ASP A 250 10.07 -7.23 16.44
C ASP A 250 10.31 -6.28 17.61
N ILE A 251 9.23 -5.77 18.20
CA ILE A 251 9.28 -4.85 19.34
C ILE A 251 9.93 -5.52 20.55
N ASN A 252 9.81 -6.85 20.69
CA ASN A 252 10.39 -7.58 21.81
C ASN A 252 11.93 -7.56 21.80
N ASP A 253 12.53 -7.41 20.61
CA ASP A 253 13.98 -7.34 20.41
C ASP A 253 14.52 -5.90 20.54
N LEU A 254 13.64 -4.89 20.65
CA LEU A 254 14.04 -3.48 20.74
C LEU A 254 14.20 -3.02 22.20
N SER A 255 15.15 -2.11 22.41
CA SER A 255 15.34 -1.46 23.72
C SER A 255 14.13 -0.58 24.05
N LYS A 256 13.74 -0.58 25.33
CA LYS A 256 12.68 0.30 25.84
C LYS A 256 13.17 1.73 26.07
N ASP A 257 14.45 1.88 26.37
CA ASP A 257 15.05 3.15 26.81
C ASP A 257 15.63 3.96 25.64
N ILE A 258 15.93 3.29 24.52
CA ILE A 258 16.54 3.88 23.34
C ILE A 258 15.49 3.97 22.23
N PRO A 259 15.24 5.15 21.64
CA PRO A 259 14.26 5.28 20.58
C PRO A 259 14.67 4.48 19.34
N LEU A 260 13.66 3.97 18.63
CA LEU A 260 13.80 3.58 17.23
C LEU A 260 13.79 4.86 16.39
N GLU A 261 14.86 5.09 15.63
CA GLU A 261 15.06 6.33 14.89
C GLU A 261 15.15 6.07 13.39
N LEU A 262 14.54 6.93 12.58
CA LEU A 262 14.90 7.12 11.17
C LEU A 262 15.76 8.38 11.07
N ARG A 263 17.05 8.20 10.86
CA ARG A 263 18.04 9.29 10.91
C ARG A 263 19.20 9.06 9.94
N PHE A 264 20.05 10.07 9.78
CA PHE A 264 21.32 9.88 9.08
C PHE A 264 22.30 9.07 9.95
N THR A 265 23.05 8.17 9.32
CA THR A 265 24.10 7.40 9.98
C THR A 265 25.31 8.25 10.37
N LYS A 266 25.95 7.85 11.47
CA LYS A 266 27.15 8.45 12.09
C LYS A 266 28.32 7.47 11.99
N SER A 267 29.56 7.93 12.16
CA SER A 267 30.77 7.07 12.10
C SER A 267 30.81 5.98 13.17
N SER A 268 30.10 6.18 14.29
CA SER A 268 29.95 5.18 15.34
C SER A 268 28.95 4.07 14.99
N ASP A 269 28.17 4.24 13.93
CA ASP A 269 27.08 3.31 13.61
C ASP A 269 27.59 2.01 12.99
N THR A 270 26.96 0.92 13.39
CA THR A 270 27.33 -0.43 12.96
C THR A 270 26.14 -1.18 12.37
N PHE A 271 26.40 -2.12 11.47
CA PHE A 271 25.39 -2.94 10.81
C PHE A 271 25.84 -4.39 10.73
N MET A 272 24.94 -5.31 11.07
CA MET A 272 25.15 -6.76 10.94
C MET A 272 24.16 -7.29 9.91
N ALA A 273 24.66 -7.70 8.74
CA ALA A 273 23.82 -8.31 7.73
C ALA A 273 23.23 -9.65 8.21
N LEU A 274 22.13 -10.09 7.57
CA LEU A 274 21.47 -11.36 7.92
C LEU A 274 22.38 -12.59 7.80
N ASP A 275 23.31 -12.54 6.85
CA ASP A 275 24.27 -13.59 6.49
C ASP A 275 25.62 -13.48 7.22
N GLU A 276 25.79 -12.45 8.06
CA GLU A 276 27.04 -12.18 8.78
C GLU A 276 26.89 -12.46 10.28
N ASN A 277 28.03 -12.75 10.92
CA ASN A 277 28.10 -12.99 12.37
C ASN A 277 28.78 -11.85 13.13
N GLN A 278 29.21 -10.80 12.43
CA GLN A 278 29.88 -9.65 13.02
C GLN A 278 29.30 -8.35 12.48
N SER A 279 29.27 -7.33 13.33
CA SER A 279 28.86 -5.98 12.94
C SER A 279 30.01 -5.25 12.25
N ASN A 280 29.71 -4.60 11.14
CA ASN A 280 30.64 -3.78 10.37
C ASN A 280 30.28 -2.30 10.51
N GLN A 281 31.28 -1.41 10.42
CA GLN A 281 31.01 0.03 10.38
C GLN A 281 30.24 0.41 9.13
N VAL A 282 29.32 1.37 9.28
CA VAL A 282 28.53 1.92 8.18
C VAL A 282 29.11 3.26 7.74
N GLN A 283 28.95 3.60 6.45
CA GLN A 283 29.33 4.94 5.99
C GLN A 283 28.43 6.00 6.65
N GLU A 284 28.96 7.20 6.85
CA GLU A 284 28.16 8.31 7.35
C GLU A 284 27.18 8.83 6.30
N ASN A 285 26.13 9.49 6.77
CA ASN A 285 25.13 10.16 5.94
C ASN A 285 24.27 9.22 5.07
N GLU A 286 24.06 7.98 5.47
CA GLU A 286 23.00 7.13 4.94
C GLU A 286 21.71 7.38 5.72
N VAL A 287 20.56 7.52 5.06
CA VAL A 287 19.26 7.49 5.76
C VAL A 287 18.99 6.06 6.21
N ALA A 288 18.81 5.82 7.50
CA ALA A 288 18.72 4.47 8.05
C ALA A 288 17.80 4.40 9.28
N TYR A 289 17.20 3.23 9.48
CA TYR A 289 16.55 2.89 10.74
C TYR A 289 17.61 2.42 11.74
N THR A 290 17.60 2.97 12.96
CA THR A 290 18.62 2.71 13.98
C THR A 290 18.02 2.61 15.38
N ILE A 291 18.71 1.89 16.27
CA ILE A 291 18.51 1.97 17.71
C ILE A 291 19.87 2.21 18.38
N GLY A 292 20.06 3.40 18.95
CA GLY A 292 21.38 3.82 19.42
C GLY A 292 22.37 3.85 18.27
N SER A 293 23.52 3.17 18.38
CA SER A 293 24.50 3.03 17.29
C SER A 293 24.25 1.83 16.36
N GLN A 294 23.22 1.02 16.63
CA GLN A 294 22.94 -0.16 15.83
C GLN A 294 22.00 0.19 14.68
N VAL A 295 22.46 -0.01 13.45
CA VAL A 295 21.63 0.12 12.24
C VAL A 295 20.79 -1.15 12.05
N LEU A 296 19.49 -0.94 11.89
CA LEU A 296 18.49 -1.98 11.66
C LEU A 296 18.14 -2.11 10.18
N THR A 297 18.08 -0.99 9.44
CA THR A 297 17.84 -1.01 7.99
C THR A 297 18.67 0.07 7.32
N ARG A 298 19.46 -0.32 6.32
CA ARG A 298 20.26 0.62 5.53
C ARG A 298 19.47 1.19 4.35
N PHE A 299 19.83 2.42 3.96
CA PHE A 299 19.25 3.16 2.83
C PHE A 299 17.72 3.13 2.84
N ILE A 300 17.13 3.61 3.94
CA ILE A 300 15.70 3.70 4.28
C ILE A 300 14.94 2.37 4.22
N ASN A 301 15.01 1.61 3.12
CA ASN A 301 14.34 0.33 2.91
C ASN A 301 15.12 -0.63 1.99
N TRP A 302 16.46 -0.58 1.95
CA TRP A 302 17.25 -1.50 1.10
C TRP A 302 17.60 -2.83 1.78
N LYS A 303 18.36 -2.81 2.89
CA LYS A 303 18.91 -4.03 3.51
C LYS A 303 18.70 -4.03 5.02
N GLN A 304 17.96 -5.04 5.49
CA GLN A 304 17.65 -5.29 6.89
C GLN A 304 18.81 -5.97 7.62
N SER A 305 18.95 -5.64 8.89
CA SER A 305 19.88 -6.21 9.86
C SER A 305 19.31 -7.48 10.49
N LYS A 306 20.18 -8.27 11.11
CA LYS A 306 19.77 -9.40 11.96
C LYS A 306 19.15 -8.93 13.29
N TYR A 307 19.45 -7.70 13.72
CA TYR A 307 18.83 -7.07 14.88
C TYR A 307 17.43 -6.53 14.56
N GLY A 308 16.48 -6.69 15.48
CA GLY A 308 15.08 -6.29 15.29
C GLY A 308 14.32 -7.11 14.24
N LEU A 309 14.86 -8.27 13.84
CA LEU A 309 14.28 -9.12 12.81
C LEU A 309 13.00 -9.79 13.33
N VAL A 310 11.96 -9.78 12.50
CA VAL A 310 10.71 -10.51 12.76
C VAL A 310 10.94 -12.02 12.67
N LYS A 311 10.58 -12.75 13.72
CA LYS A 311 10.78 -14.20 13.90
C LYS A 311 9.43 -14.89 14.09
N GLU A 312 9.44 -16.23 14.12
CA GLU A 312 8.22 -17.00 14.37
C GLU A 312 7.60 -16.72 15.75
N GLN A 313 8.43 -16.45 16.77
CA GLN A 313 7.96 -16.13 18.11
C GLN A 313 7.57 -14.66 18.32
N THR A 314 7.64 -13.81 17.29
CA THR A 314 7.30 -12.39 17.42
C THR A 314 5.82 -12.22 17.75
N THR A 315 5.54 -11.59 18.89
CA THR A 315 4.17 -11.27 19.37
C THR A 315 3.85 -9.79 19.28
N ASN A 316 4.86 -8.93 19.36
CA ASN A 316 4.72 -7.47 19.36
C ASN A 316 5.51 -6.94 18.17
N ILE A 317 4.82 -6.28 17.24
CA ILE A 317 5.40 -5.89 15.96
C ILE A 317 5.04 -4.44 15.63
N ILE A 318 6.01 -3.76 15.04
CA ILE A 318 5.81 -2.47 14.38
C ILE A 318 5.92 -2.70 12.88
N PHE A 319 4.80 -2.55 12.20
CA PHE A 319 4.69 -2.52 10.75
C PHE A 319 4.96 -1.09 10.28
N MET A 320 5.73 -0.93 9.20
CA MET A 320 6.01 0.38 8.64
C MET A 320 6.06 0.40 7.13
N SER A 321 5.61 1.51 6.58
CA SER A 321 5.74 1.83 5.16
C SER A 321 6.14 3.29 5.02
N GLU A 322 7.08 3.56 4.12
CA GLU A 322 7.43 4.92 3.71
C GLU A 322 6.63 5.30 2.46
N ILE A 323 6.02 6.48 2.48
CA ILE A 323 5.18 6.98 1.39
C ILE A 323 5.75 8.31 0.93
N LEU A 324 6.28 8.31 -0.30
CA LEU A 324 6.81 9.51 -0.94
C LEU A 324 5.68 10.47 -1.35
N SER A 325 5.97 11.75 -1.45
CA SER A 325 4.98 12.80 -1.78
C SER A 325 4.31 12.62 -3.14
N SER A 326 4.99 11.97 -4.09
CA SER A 326 4.42 11.65 -5.41
C SER A 326 3.40 10.50 -5.38
N ILE A 327 3.29 9.79 -4.26
CA ILE A 327 2.33 8.71 -4.09
C ILE A 327 1.04 9.30 -3.49
N PRO A 328 -0.12 9.12 -4.15
CA PRO A 328 -1.40 9.65 -3.69
C PRO A 328 -1.76 9.24 -2.25
N GLN A 329 -2.40 10.16 -1.52
CA GLN A 329 -2.85 9.96 -0.14
C GLN A 329 -3.84 8.78 -0.01
N ASN A 330 -4.73 8.57 -0.97
CA ASN A 330 -5.69 7.46 -0.91
C ASN A 330 -5.02 6.08 -0.91
N ILE A 331 -3.84 5.93 -1.52
CA ILE A 331 -3.09 4.65 -1.48
C ILE A 331 -2.63 4.36 -0.04
N LEU A 332 -2.14 5.37 0.67
CA LEU A 332 -1.78 5.26 2.09
C LEU A 332 -3.00 4.87 2.94
N GLU A 333 -4.13 5.54 2.73
CA GLU A 333 -5.36 5.31 3.49
C GLU A 333 -5.92 3.91 3.26
N GLN A 334 -6.01 3.47 2.00
CA GLN A 334 -6.45 2.12 1.65
C GLN A 334 -5.52 1.05 2.22
N MET A 335 -4.21 1.25 2.13
CA MET A 335 -3.23 0.32 2.69
C MET A 335 -3.39 0.17 4.20
N ILE A 336 -3.57 1.28 4.92
CA ILE A 336 -3.77 1.25 6.37
C ILE A 336 -5.05 0.49 6.72
N VAL A 337 -6.17 0.84 6.07
CA VAL A 337 -7.47 0.19 6.31
C VAL A 337 -7.37 -1.31 6.10
N GLU A 338 -6.81 -1.74 4.96
CA GLU A 338 -6.72 -3.15 4.65
C GLU A 338 -5.76 -3.90 5.59
N LEU A 339 -4.60 -3.34 5.92
CA LEU A 339 -3.68 -3.98 6.86
C LEU A 339 -4.32 -4.16 8.25
N VAL A 340 -4.98 -3.11 8.75
CA VAL A 340 -5.62 -3.13 10.07
C VAL A 340 -6.74 -4.15 10.10
N GLN A 341 -7.56 -4.21 9.05
CA GLN A 341 -8.63 -5.19 8.93
C GLN A 341 -8.08 -6.61 8.84
N LEU A 342 -7.03 -6.84 8.04
CA LEU A 342 -6.35 -8.13 7.98
C LEU A 342 -5.77 -8.55 9.33
N ILE A 343 -5.12 -7.64 10.06
CA ILE A 343 -4.58 -7.95 11.40
C ILE A 343 -5.71 -8.33 12.36
N LYS A 344 -6.82 -7.59 12.33
CA LYS A 344 -8.00 -7.88 13.14
C LYS A 344 -8.61 -9.24 12.80
N ASP A 345 -8.78 -9.56 11.52
CA ASP A 345 -9.43 -10.80 11.08
C ASP A 345 -8.53 -12.04 11.26
N LEU A 346 -7.22 -11.87 11.07
CA LEU A 346 -6.26 -12.97 11.19
C LEU A 346 -5.88 -13.26 12.64
N PHE A 347 -5.70 -12.23 13.46
CA PHE A 347 -5.11 -12.37 14.79
C PHE A 347 -6.05 -11.96 15.93
N ASN A 348 -7.19 -11.32 15.63
CA ASN A 348 -8.11 -10.75 16.61
C ASN A 348 -7.44 -9.71 17.52
N VAL A 349 -6.61 -8.85 16.93
CA VAL A 349 -5.83 -7.82 17.63
C VAL A 349 -6.19 -6.42 17.13
N GLN A 350 -6.24 -5.44 18.03
CA GLN A 350 -6.36 -4.03 17.67
C GLN A 350 -5.00 -3.40 17.35
N CYS A 351 -4.97 -2.51 16.37
CA CYS A 351 -3.75 -1.79 15.99
C CYS A 351 -3.76 -0.36 16.53
N ARG A 352 -2.59 0.14 16.94
CA ARG A 352 -2.33 1.59 17.03
C ARG A 352 -1.69 2.05 15.73
N ILE A 353 -2.20 3.13 15.15
CA ILE A 353 -1.71 3.65 13.88
C ILE A 353 -1.19 5.06 14.12
N HIS A 354 -0.07 5.36 13.49
CA HIS A 354 0.52 6.67 13.51
C HIS A 354 1.04 7.00 12.12
N ILE A 355 0.94 8.28 11.76
CA ILE A 355 1.54 8.81 10.55
C ILE A 355 2.47 9.92 10.98
N LEU A 356 3.75 9.74 10.68
CA LEU A 356 4.77 10.75 10.93
C LEU A 356 5.08 11.49 9.64
N ASP A 357 5.20 12.80 9.75
CA ASP A 357 5.58 13.72 8.69
C ASP A 357 6.38 14.90 9.29
N ALA A 358 6.69 15.90 8.48
CA ALA A 358 7.47 17.05 8.94
C ALA A 358 6.80 17.90 10.05
N SER A 359 5.49 17.73 10.27
CA SER A 359 4.73 18.39 11.34
C SER A 359 4.63 17.55 12.61
N ASN A 360 4.75 16.22 12.49
CA ASN A 360 4.70 15.28 13.59
C ASN A 360 5.85 14.25 13.46
N THR A 361 6.99 14.57 14.05
CA THR A 361 8.25 13.84 13.81
C THR A 361 8.51 12.71 14.80
N SER A 362 7.64 12.52 15.81
CA SER A 362 7.84 11.47 16.81
C SER A 362 6.53 10.95 17.40
N ILE A 363 6.56 9.73 17.90
CA ILE A 363 5.44 9.09 18.61
C ILE A 363 5.92 8.27 19.81
N GLN A 364 4.96 7.92 20.66
CA GLN A 364 5.11 6.91 21.70
C GLN A 364 4.17 5.73 21.41
N TYR A 365 4.59 4.48 21.65
CA TYR A 365 3.83 3.28 21.21
C TYR A 365 3.76 2.07 22.16
#